data_AF-A0A5K1DLV1-F1
#
_entry.id   AF-A0A5K1DLV1-F1
#
_cell.length_a   1.000
_cell.length_b   1.000
_cell.length_c   1.000
_cell.angle_alpha   90.00
_cell.angle_beta   90.00
_cell.angle_gamma   90.00
#
_symmetry.space_group_name_H-M   'P 1'
#
loop_
_entity.id
_entity.type
_entity.pdbx_description
1 polymer ?
#
loop_
_entity_poly.entity_id
_entity_poly.type
_entity_poly.pdbx_seq_one_letter_code
_entity_poly.pdbx_strand_id
1 'polypeptide(L)'
;VLNQEETPFLYSLVFGEGVVNDATSVVLFNAIQNFDLSHVSSTTASELILSFLYLFVMSTFLGIVVSSTLSLRIISFTSACECCVVSLSI
;
A
#
# COMPACT_ATOMS: atom_id res chain seq x y z
N VAL A 1 -15.79 1.72 -22.15
CA VAL A 1 -14.82 2.17 -21.11
C VAL A 1 -15.64 2.45 -19.87
N LEU A 2 -15.32 1.84 -18.72
CA LEU A 2 -16.15 1.97 -17.51
C LEU A 2 -16.12 3.42 -17.03
N ASN A 3 -17.30 4.04 -16.98
CA ASN A 3 -17.50 5.45 -16.65
C ASN A 3 -17.53 5.62 -15.13
N GLN A 4 -16.64 6.45 -14.57
CA GLN A 4 -16.35 6.55 -13.13
C GLN A 4 -17.46 7.24 -12.30
N GLU A 5 -18.51 7.73 -12.96
CA GLU A 5 -19.63 8.43 -12.35
C GLU A 5 -20.80 7.52 -11.94
N GLU A 6 -20.85 6.28 -12.45
CA GLU A 6 -22.04 5.40 -12.31
C GLU A 6 -21.90 4.38 -11.17
N THR A 7 -20.69 3.92 -10.86
CA THR A 7 -20.41 2.99 -9.74
C THR A 7 -19.01 3.25 -9.12
N PRO A 8 -18.84 4.32 -8.32
CA PRO A 8 -17.55 4.70 -7.74
C PRO A 8 -16.93 3.59 -6.87
N PHE A 9 -17.76 2.73 -6.27
CA PHE A 9 -17.31 1.64 -5.40
C PHE A 9 -16.64 0.48 -6.15
N LEU A 10 -17.14 0.09 -7.33
CA LEU A 10 -16.57 -1.06 -8.06
C LEU A 10 -15.25 -0.72 -8.74
N TYR A 11 -15.05 0.54 -9.13
CA TYR A 11 -13.78 0.99 -9.70
C TYR A 11 -12.66 0.94 -8.65
N SER A 12 -12.88 1.47 -7.44
CA SER A 12 -11.89 1.40 -6.36
C SER A 12 -11.61 -0.02 -5.90
N LEU A 13 -12.63 -0.89 -5.94
CA LEU A 13 -12.49 -2.30 -5.55
C LEU A 13 -11.63 -3.08 -6.56
N VAL A 14 -11.92 -2.99 -7.86
CA VAL A 14 -11.14 -3.66 -8.92
C VAL A 14 -9.71 -3.12 -8.99
N PHE A 15 -9.54 -1.81 -8.82
CA PHE A 15 -8.21 -1.21 -8.76
C PHE A 15 -7.43 -1.70 -7.54
N GLY A 16 -8.06 -1.71 -6.36
CA GLY A 16 -7.47 -2.24 -5.14
C GLY A 16 -7.13 -3.72 -5.23
N GLU A 17 -8.02 -4.54 -5.81
CA GLU A 17 -7.79 -5.96 -6.05
C GLU A 17 -6.58 -6.16 -6.96
N GLY A 18 -6.49 -5.43 -8.08
CA GLY A 18 -5.36 -5.52 -9.01
C GLY A 18 -4.02 -5.18 -8.36
N VAL A 19 -3.95 -4.11 -7.58
CA VAL A 19 -2.72 -3.68 -6.89
C VAL A 19 -2.30 -4.67 -5.80
N VAL A 20 -3.26 -5.16 -5.00
CA VAL A 20 -2.98 -6.14 -3.95
C VAL A 20 -2.59 -7.49 -4.56
N ASN A 21 -3.23 -7.90 -5.65
CA ASN A 21 -2.94 -9.13 -6.35
C ASN A 21 -1.53 -9.11 -6.99
N ASP A 22 -1.13 -7.99 -7.59
CA ASP A 22 0.21 -7.81 -8.16
C ASP A 22 1.30 -7.88 -7.06
N ALA A 23 1.10 -7.17 -5.94
CA ALA A 23 2.01 -7.22 -4.80
C ALA A 23 2.10 -8.64 -4.19
N THR A 24 0.97 -9.34 -4.09
CA THR A 24 0.90 -10.67 -3.48
C THR A 24 1.60 -11.73 -4.33
N SER A 25 1.32 -11.72 -5.64
CA SER A 25 1.86 -12.71 -6.57
C SER A 25 3.37 -12.57 -6.77
N VAL A 26 3.93 -11.35 -6.74
CA VAL A 26 5.39 -11.13 -6.76
C VAL A 26 6.07 -11.71 -5.52
N VAL A 27 5.53 -11.46 -4.32
CA VAL A 27 6.14 -11.97 -3.07
C VAL A 27 5.97 -13.48 -2.94
N LEU A 28 4.80 -14.02 -3.31
CA LEU A 28 4.52 -15.46 -3.32
C LEU A 28 5.44 -16.20 -4.31
N PHE A 29 5.63 -15.65 -5.51
CA PHE A 29 6.51 -16.22 -6.52
C PHE A 29 7.99 -16.16 -6.11
N ASN A 30 8.41 -15.05 -5.49
CA ASN A 30 9.76 -14.91 -4.96
C ASN A 30 10.03 -15.90 -3.81
N ALA A 31 9.05 -16.14 -2.95
CA ALA A 31 9.18 -17.13 -1.89
C ALA A 31 9.30 -18.54 -2.48
N ILE A 32 8.44 -18.93 -3.43
CA ILE A 32 8.49 -20.25 -4.09
C ILE A 32 9.83 -20.49 -4.80
N GLN A 33 10.39 -19.50 -5.49
CA GLN A 33 11.70 -19.65 -6.16
C GLN A 33 12.89 -19.78 -5.21
N ASN A 34 12.82 -19.19 -4.02
CA ASN A 34 13.86 -19.32 -3.01
C ASN A 34 13.74 -20.63 -2.20
N PHE A 35 12.72 -21.46 -2.44
CA PHE A 35 12.54 -22.73 -1.74
C PHE A 35 13.08 -23.94 -2.51
N ASP A 36 13.97 -24.69 -1.87
CA ASP A 36 14.54 -25.95 -2.36
C ASP A 36 13.47 -27.07 -2.27
N LEU A 37 13.01 -27.55 -3.43
CA LEU A 37 11.90 -28.50 -3.59
C LEU A 37 12.19 -29.93 -3.08
N SER A 38 13.32 -30.15 -2.40
CA SER A 38 13.76 -31.48 -1.98
C SER A 38 13.16 -31.98 -0.65
N HIS A 39 12.67 -31.09 0.24
CA HIS A 39 12.05 -31.47 1.53
C HIS A 39 10.84 -30.59 1.87
N VAL A 40 9.69 -30.87 1.24
CA VAL A 40 8.44 -30.16 1.51
C VAL A 40 7.82 -30.66 2.82
N SER A 41 7.94 -29.89 3.89
CA SER A 41 7.31 -30.14 5.19
C SER A 41 6.22 -29.09 5.48
N SER A 42 5.17 -29.45 6.24
CA SER A 42 4.08 -28.51 6.61
C SER A 42 4.57 -27.26 7.36
N THR A 43 5.74 -27.35 7.99
CA THR A 43 6.45 -26.25 8.67
C THR A 43 6.89 -25.17 7.68
N THR A 44 7.31 -25.56 6.48
CA THR A 44 7.87 -24.64 5.48
C THR A 44 6.79 -23.74 4.88
N ALA A 45 5.56 -24.26 4.69
CA ALA A 45 4.41 -23.46 4.25
C ALA A 45 4.05 -22.37 5.27
N SER A 46 4.18 -22.67 6.57
CA SER A 46 3.89 -21.71 7.63
C SER A 46 4.93 -20.57 7.68
N GLU A 47 6.20 -20.85 7.46
CA GLU A 47 7.27 -19.83 7.40
C GLU A 47 7.10 -18.87 6.23
N LEU A 48 6.67 -19.39 5.07
CA LEU A 48 6.37 -18.57 3.90
C LEU A 48 5.21 -17.62 4.17
N ILE A 49 4.12 -18.12 4.77
CA ILE A 49 2.96 -17.33 5.15
C ILE A 49 3.33 -16.27 6.19
N LEU A 50 4.11 -16.63 7.22
CA LEU A 50 4.57 -15.66 8.22
C LEU A 50 5.47 -14.58 7.60
N SER A 51 6.39 -14.95 6.71
CA SER A 51 7.28 -14.01 6.03
C SER A 51 6.51 -13.05 5.13
N PHE A 52 5.51 -13.55 4.40
CA PHE A 52 4.60 -12.73 3.61
C PHE A 52 3.85 -11.72 4.48
N LEU A 53 3.25 -12.19 5.58
CA LEU A 53 2.47 -11.36 6.50
C LEU A 53 3.35 -10.31 7.18
N TYR A 54 4.58 -10.69 7.55
CA TYR A 54 5.58 -9.78 8.12
C TYR A 54 5.94 -8.65 7.15
N LEU A 55 6.27 -9.00 5.90
CA LEU A 55 6.60 -8.01 4.87
C LEU A 55 5.41 -7.10 4.54
N PHE A 56 4.20 -7.67 4.48
CA PHE A 56 2.95 -6.92 4.24
C PHE A 56 2.67 -5.90 5.35
N VAL A 57 2.75 -6.31 6.61
CA VAL A 57 2.52 -5.46 7.78
C VAL A 57 3.59 -4.38 7.87
N MET A 58 4.87 -4.74 7.71
CA MET A 58 5.96 -3.76 7.72
C MET A 58 5.80 -2.73 6.59
N SER A 59 5.48 -3.15 5.37
CA SER A 59 5.26 -2.24 4.24
C SER A 59 4.10 -1.27 4.50
N THR A 60 2.98 -1.77 5.04
CA THR A 60 1.83 -0.94 5.40
C THR A 60 2.17 0.04 6.52
N PHE A 61 2.93 -0.41 7.53
CA PHE A 61 3.36 0.45 8.63
C PHE A 61 4.29 1.57 8.15
N LEU A 62 5.31 1.23 7.33
CA LEU A 62 6.16 2.23 6.68
C LEU A 62 5.35 3.20 5.82
N GLY A 63 4.38 2.70 5.04
CA GLY A 63 3.49 3.52 4.23
C GLY A 63 2.63 4.50 5.04
N ILE A 64 2.11 4.08 6.19
CA ILE A 64 1.35 4.94 7.11
C ILE A 64 2.25 6.01 7.73
N VAL A 65 3.44 5.65 8.18
CA VAL A 65 4.39 6.60 8.77
C VAL A 65 4.80 7.67 7.77
N VAL A 66 5.13 7.26 6.53
CA VAL A 66 5.50 8.17 5.44
C VAL A 66 4.30 9.02 5.03
N SER A 67 3.12 8.41 4.81
CA SER A 67 1.91 9.15 4.45
C SER A 67 1.53 10.17 5.53
N SER A 68 1.51 9.78 6.80
CA SER A 68 1.18 10.66 7.91
C SER A 68 2.14 11.86 7.99
N THR A 69 3.44 11.60 7.85
CA THR A 69 4.46 12.66 7.86
C THR A 69 4.27 13.62 6.68
N LEU A 70 3.99 13.08 5.50
CA LEU A 70 3.77 13.87 4.29
C LEU A 70 2.47 14.68 4.37
N SER A 71 1.36 14.09 4.84
CA SER A 71 0.08 14.76 5.03
C SER A 71 0.19 15.94 5.98
N LEU A 72 0.89 15.79 7.10
CA LEU A 72 1.12 16.88 8.04
C LEU A 72 1.92 18.03 7.41
N ARG A 73 2.94 17.71 6.60
CA ARG A 73 3.72 18.72 5.87
C ARG A 73 2.88 19.46 4.83
N ILE A 74 2.02 18.75 4.10
CA ILE A 74 1.13 19.35 3.09
C ILE A 74 0.09 20.27 3.76
N ILE A 75 -0.57 19.82 4.83
CA ILE A 75 -1.57 20.63 5.56
C ILE A 75 -0.93 21.89 6.13
N SER A 76 0.25 21.76 6.76
CA SER A 76 0.95 22.92 7.32
C SER A 76 1.39 23.92 6.24
N PHE A 77 1.72 23.45 5.03
CA PHE A 77 2.03 24.30 3.88
C PHE A 77 0.79 25.00 3.31
N THR A 78 -0.32 24.28 3.13
CA THR A 78 -1.60 24.86 2.71
C THR A 78 -2.06 25.95 3.67
N SER A 79 -1.99 25.70 4.97
CA SER A 79 -2.43 26.67 6.00
C SER A 79 -1.53 27.92 6.04
N ALA A 80 -0.22 27.77 5.82
CA ALA A 80 0.68 28.92 5.67
C ALA A 80 0.39 29.75 4.41
N CYS A 81 -0.01 29.09 3.32
CA CYS A 81 -0.35 29.76 2.06
C CYS A 81 -1.63 30.60 2.20
N GLU A 82 -2.68 30.06 2.84
CA GLU A 82 -3.91 30.82 3.12
C GLU A 82 -3.66 32.04 4.02
N CYS A 83 -2.85 31.90 5.08
CA CYS A 83 -2.43 33.03 5.91
C CYS A 83 -1.66 34.11 5.13
N CYS A 84 -0.82 33.70 4.18
CA CYS A 84 -0.06 34.61 3.33
C CYS A 84 -1.00 35.39 2.39
N VAL A 85 -1.97 34.72 1.77
CA VAL A 85 -2.96 35.34 0.88
C VAL A 85 -3.86 36.33 1.65
N VAL A 86 -4.30 35.98 2.86
CA VAL A 86 -5.09 36.88 3.70
C VAL A 86 -4.29 38.10 4.18
N SER A 87 -3.02 37.91 4.56
CA SER A 87 -2.16 39.01 5.02
C SER A 87 -1.74 39.97 3.90
N LEU A 88 -1.70 39.52 2.64
CA LEU A 88 -1.41 40.37 1.47
C LEU A 88 -2.66 41.13 0.96
N SER A 89 -3.85 40.75 1.42
CA SER A 89 -5.13 41.36 1.02
C SER A 89 -5.61 42.47 1.98
N ILE A 90 -4.86 42.76 3.05
CA ILE A 90 -5.04 43.85 4.03
C ILE A 90 -3.93 44.87 3.82
#